data_AF-A0A924RH05-F1
#
_entry.id   AF-A0A924RH05-F1
#
_cell.length_a   1.000
_cell.length_b   1.000
_cell.length_c   1.000
_cell.angle_alpha   90.00
_cell.angle_beta   90.00
_cell.angle_gamma   90.00
#
_symmetry.space_group_name_H-M   'P 1'
#
loop_
_entity.id
_entity.type
_entity.pdbx_description
1 polymer ?
#
loop_
_entity_poly.entity_id
_entity_poly.type
_entity_poly.pdbx_seq_one_letter_code
_entity_poly.pdbx_strand_id
1 'polypeptide(L)'
;MWLRTPVQGSIRFATCWAQLNASGSDFTNQYAILRASLSVFTACRRWLQTWLRFRYSGLVKFPPAIAPRPGHILHRFANPGRFLRLASVVQPYLTGIALVLVGIGLGWGLFIAPGDRFQHDAMRIIYIHVPAAWLASSGYFGLAICSILSLVWRHKLADLAAAEISPVGAAITALALVTGSIWGKPMWGAWWVWDARLTSVLVLFFLYLGHIALVRAFDDPERGQRAGAILALVGVVNLPIIKFSVDWWNTLHQPASITLSGSASMDPGILWPLLLSAAGFSLGFAALVMARLRAAVMEWRIRGLLLTRTREAG
;
A
#
# COMPACT_ATOMS: atom_id res chain seq x y z
N MET A 1 -40.50 -16.08 26.25
CA MET A 1 -40.71 -15.11 27.33
C MET A 1 -39.48 -14.21 27.41
N TRP A 2 -39.61 -12.99 26.88
CA TRP A 2 -38.89 -11.73 27.18
C TRP A 2 -37.42 -11.80 27.68
N LEU A 3 -36.40 -11.38 26.92
CA LEU A 3 -35.94 -10.01 26.57
C LEU A 3 -34.91 -9.40 27.56
N ARG A 4 -33.91 -8.69 26.97
CA ARG A 4 -32.91 -7.73 27.53
C ARG A 4 -31.53 -8.35 27.88
N THR A 5 -30.37 -7.93 27.35
CA THR A 5 -29.96 -6.74 26.58
C THR A 5 -28.69 -7.02 25.74
N PRO A 6 -28.63 -6.57 24.46
CA PRO A 6 -27.43 -6.02 23.84
C PRO A 6 -27.39 -4.50 24.13
N VAL A 7 -26.39 -3.76 23.64
CA VAL A 7 -26.35 -2.27 23.59
C VAL A 7 -25.68 -1.55 24.80
N GLN A 8 -24.36 -1.75 25.00
CA GLN A 8 -23.52 -0.74 25.68
C GLN A 8 -22.27 -0.33 24.88
N GLY A 9 -21.77 -1.16 23.96
CA GLY A 9 -20.63 -0.81 23.09
C GLY A 9 -20.99 0.10 21.91
N SER A 10 -22.19 -0.05 21.34
CA SER A 10 -22.67 0.72 20.19
C SER A 10 -23.13 2.14 20.54
N ILE A 11 -23.59 2.39 21.78
CA ILE A 11 -24.02 3.72 22.22
C ILE A 11 -22.84 4.69 22.36
N ARG A 12 -21.65 4.21 22.78
CA ARG A 12 -20.44 5.06 22.89
C ARG A 12 -19.86 5.46 21.53
N PHE A 13 -20.03 4.63 20.51
CA PHE A 13 -19.66 4.96 19.14
C PHE A 13 -20.61 6.02 18.55
N ALA A 14 -21.93 5.83 18.74
CA ALA A 14 -22.95 6.75 18.23
C ALA A 14 -22.95 8.13 18.93
N THR A 15 -22.67 8.18 20.24
CA THR A 15 -22.61 9.46 20.98
C THR A 15 -21.35 10.28 20.68
N CYS A 16 -20.20 9.61 20.44
CA CYS A 16 -19.01 10.27 19.90
C CYS A 16 -19.24 10.79 18.48
N TRP A 17 -19.99 10.04 17.67
CA TRP A 17 -20.39 10.41 16.31
C TRP A 17 -21.35 11.61 16.25
N ALA A 18 -22.33 11.68 17.16
CA ALA A 18 -23.30 12.77 17.22
C ALA A 18 -22.66 14.11 17.63
N GLN A 19 -21.61 14.09 18.45
CA GLN A 19 -20.86 15.30 18.81
C GLN A 19 -19.96 15.81 17.67
N LEU A 20 -19.48 14.94 16.78
CA LEU A 20 -18.64 15.31 15.62
C LEU A 20 -19.43 16.00 14.50
N ASN A 21 -20.73 15.69 14.36
CA ASN A 21 -21.58 16.26 13.31
C ASN A 21 -22.09 17.68 13.64
N ALA A 22 -21.90 18.14 14.88
CA ALA A 22 -22.43 19.43 15.37
C ALA A 22 -21.44 20.61 15.27
N SER A 23 -20.16 20.37 14.99
CA SER A 23 -19.14 21.44 14.91
C SER A 23 -18.72 21.71 13.47
N GLY A 24 -19.25 22.79 12.90
CA GLY A 24 -18.86 23.30 11.59
C GLY A 24 -17.37 23.64 11.49
N SER A 25 -16.82 23.38 10.31
CA SER A 25 -15.70 24.02 9.59
C SER A 25 -14.56 24.77 10.30
N ASP A 26 -14.18 24.45 11.53
CA ASP A 26 -13.01 25.06 12.18
C ASP A 26 -11.92 24.03 12.58
N PHE A 27 -10.69 24.55 12.72
CA PHE A 27 -9.38 23.92 12.98
C PHE A 27 -9.36 22.66 13.89
N THR A 28 -10.37 22.45 14.72
CA THR A 28 -10.66 21.26 15.53
C THR A 28 -10.69 19.93 14.77
N ASN A 29 -10.98 19.92 13.46
CA ASN A 29 -11.05 18.69 12.67
C ASN A 29 -9.69 17.98 12.47
N GLN A 30 -8.58 18.73 12.50
CA GLN A 30 -7.22 18.20 12.33
C GLN A 30 -6.80 17.32 13.52
N TYR A 31 -7.14 17.72 14.75
CA TYR A 31 -6.90 16.93 15.95
C TYR A 31 -7.80 15.70 16.05
N ALA A 32 -8.97 15.71 15.40
CA ALA A 32 -9.87 14.58 15.35
C ALA A 32 -9.33 13.48 14.42
N ILE A 33 -8.73 13.84 13.28
CA ILE A 33 -8.12 12.89 12.33
C ILE A 33 -6.88 12.22 12.91
N LEU A 34 -5.99 13.00 13.55
CA LEU A 34 -4.83 12.46 14.27
C LEU A 34 -5.26 11.60 15.46
N ARG A 35 -6.29 12.01 16.23
CA ARG A 35 -6.83 11.21 17.33
C ARG A 35 -7.59 9.96 16.86
N ALA A 36 -8.30 10.00 15.75
CA ALA A 36 -8.96 8.84 15.14
C ALA A 36 -7.92 7.84 14.64
N SER A 37 -6.85 8.33 14.01
CA SER A 37 -5.71 7.49 13.64
C SER A 37 -5.10 6.87 14.90
N LEU A 38 -4.71 7.68 15.90
CA LEU A 38 -4.13 7.20 17.16
C LEU A 38 -5.04 6.26 17.97
N SER A 39 -6.36 6.47 17.97
CA SER A 39 -7.33 5.61 18.66
C SER A 39 -7.49 4.25 17.98
N VAL A 40 -7.45 4.23 16.64
CA VAL A 40 -7.40 3.01 15.83
C VAL A 40 -6.07 2.29 16.02
N PHE A 41 -4.93 3.01 16.00
CA PHE A 41 -3.61 2.45 16.30
C PHE A 41 -3.53 1.86 17.72
N THR A 42 -4.15 2.50 18.72
CA THR A 42 -4.19 1.98 20.10
C THR A 42 -5.17 0.81 20.27
N ALA A 43 -6.31 0.81 19.57
CA ALA A 43 -7.21 -0.34 19.52
C ALA A 43 -6.56 -1.55 18.84
N CYS A 44 -5.85 -1.32 17.73
CA CYS A 44 -5.09 -2.34 17.01
C CYS A 44 -3.91 -2.86 17.85
N ARG A 45 -3.19 -1.97 18.55
CA ARG A 45 -2.15 -2.35 19.53
C ARG A 45 -2.71 -3.21 20.65
N ARG A 46 -3.87 -2.86 21.22
CA ARG A 46 -4.53 -3.67 22.28
C ARG A 46 -4.95 -5.04 21.75
N TRP A 47 -5.56 -5.08 20.57
CA TRP A 47 -5.93 -6.34 19.93
C TRP A 47 -4.70 -7.22 19.63
N LEU A 48 -3.63 -6.64 19.08
CA LEU A 48 -2.37 -7.33 18.81
C LEU A 48 -1.70 -7.81 20.10
N GLN A 49 -1.72 -7.00 21.17
CA GLN A 49 -1.19 -7.41 22.48
C GLN A 49 -2.01 -8.53 23.11
N THR A 50 -3.34 -8.52 22.98
CA THR A 50 -4.22 -9.60 23.43
C THR A 50 -3.98 -10.88 22.61
N TRP A 51 -3.78 -10.77 21.30
CA TRP A 51 -3.46 -11.90 20.42
C TRP A 51 -2.07 -12.48 20.68
N LEU A 52 -1.05 -11.63 20.89
CA LEU A 52 0.30 -12.05 21.28
C LEU A 52 0.26 -12.73 22.66
N ARG A 53 -0.44 -12.16 23.65
CA ARG A 53 -0.60 -12.78 24.97
C ARG A 53 -1.28 -14.14 24.88
N PHE A 54 -2.33 -14.28 24.08
CA PHE A 54 -3.01 -15.56 23.83
C PHE A 54 -2.10 -16.60 23.16
N ARG A 55 -1.12 -16.17 22.34
CA ARG A 55 -0.18 -17.07 21.66
C ARG A 55 1.08 -17.40 22.46
N TYR A 56 1.37 -16.65 23.54
CA TYR A 56 2.55 -16.84 24.40
C TYR A 56 2.22 -17.34 25.82
N SER A 57 0.95 -17.49 26.20
CA SER A 57 0.53 -17.94 27.54
C SER A 57 0.44 -19.47 27.70
N GLY A 58 1.18 -20.24 26.91
CA GLY A 58 1.23 -21.70 27.04
C GLY A 58 2.52 -22.26 26.46
N LEU A 59 3.24 -23.02 27.28
CA LEU A 59 4.45 -23.77 26.93
C LEU A 59 4.24 -24.66 25.69
N VAL A 60 4.56 -24.16 24.49
CA VAL A 60 4.64 -24.99 23.29
C VAL A 60 6.10 -25.38 23.08
N LYS A 61 6.47 -26.57 23.55
CA LYS A 61 7.63 -27.29 23.00
C LYS A 61 7.31 -27.56 21.53
N PHE A 62 8.08 -26.95 20.62
CA PHE A 62 7.95 -27.26 19.20
C PHE A 62 8.45 -28.69 18.97
N PRO A 63 7.64 -29.60 18.39
CA PRO A 63 8.19 -30.84 17.87
C PRO A 63 9.21 -30.52 16.76
N PRO A 64 10.24 -31.36 16.56
CA PRO A 64 11.24 -31.15 15.52
C PRO A 64 10.55 -31.03 14.15
N ALA A 65 11.09 -30.14 13.31
CA ALA A 65 10.50 -29.76 12.04
C ALA A 65 10.14 -30.99 11.20
N ILE A 66 8.84 -31.24 11.02
CA ILE A 66 8.34 -32.28 10.12
C ILE A 66 8.67 -31.81 8.70
N ALA A 67 9.39 -32.65 7.95
CA ALA A 67 9.71 -32.40 6.55
C ALA A 67 8.41 -32.12 5.75
N PRO A 68 8.37 -31.05 4.95
CA PRO A 68 7.14 -30.66 4.26
C PRO A 68 6.71 -31.70 3.23
N ARG A 69 5.45 -32.13 3.29
CA ARG A 69 4.82 -33.01 2.29
C ARG A 69 4.64 -32.26 0.96
N PRO A 70 4.89 -32.91 -0.19
CA PRO A 70 4.73 -32.26 -1.50
C PRO A 70 3.25 -32.14 -1.86
N GLY A 71 2.71 -30.91 -1.85
CA GLY A 71 1.39 -30.63 -2.41
C GLY A 71 0.72 -29.36 -1.90
N HIS A 72 1.00 -28.21 -2.52
CA HIS A 72 0.05 -27.10 -2.72
C HIS A 72 0.67 -26.07 -3.68
N ILE A 73 -0.14 -25.33 -4.45
CA ILE A 73 0.31 -24.29 -5.40
C ILE A 73 1.27 -23.26 -4.76
N LEU A 74 1.09 -22.97 -3.47
CA LEU A 74 1.96 -22.12 -2.65
C LEU A 74 3.40 -22.67 -2.54
N HIS A 75 3.60 -23.98 -2.50
CA HIS A 75 4.94 -24.59 -2.47
C HIS A 75 5.63 -24.58 -3.84
N ARG A 76 4.90 -24.42 -4.95
CA ARG A 76 5.47 -24.45 -6.30
C ARG A 76 6.37 -23.25 -6.59
N PHE A 77 6.02 -22.08 -6.03
CA PHE A 77 6.79 -20.83 -6.13
C PHE A 77 7.69 -20.56 -4.92
N ALA A 78 7.59 -21.37 -3.87
CA ALA A 78 8.54 -21.34 -2.76
C ALA A 78 9.96 -21.75 -3.18
N ASN A 79 10.13 -22.40 -4.34
CA ASN A 79 11.44 -22.69 -4.92
C ASN A 79 12.01 -21.42 -5.62
N PRO A 80 13.09 -20.81 -5.10
CA PRO A 80 13.66 -19.59 -5.65
C PRO A 80 14.14 -19.74 -7.11
N GLY A 81 14.58 -20.93 -7.51
CA GLY A 81 15.02 -21.20 -8.88
C GLY A 81 13.89 -21.17 -9.90
N ARG A 82 12.70 -21.65 -9.53
CA ARG A 82 11.51 -21.62 -10.40
C ARG A 82 10.98 -20.19 -10.55
N PHE A 83 10.96 -19.44 -9.44
CA PHE A 83 10.63 -18.01 -9.46
C PHE A 83 11.57 -17.23 -10.37
N LEU A 84 12.89 -17.38 -10.21
CA LEU A 84 13.87 -16.66 -11.02
C LEU A 84 13.73 -16.98 -12.51
N ARG A 85 13.48 -18.24 -12.88
CA ARG A 85 13.26 -18.64 -14.28
C ARG A 85 12.01 -17.96 -14.86
N LEU A 86 10.88 -18.05 -14.16
CA LEU A 86 9.65 -17.41 -14.62
C LEU A 86 9.82 -15.88 -14.73
N ALA A 87 10.38 -15.26 -13.69
CA ALA A 87 10.60 -13.82 -13.66
C ALA A 87 11.59 -13.37 -14.76
N SER A 88 12.58 -14.19 -15.13
CA SER A 88 13.50 -13.89 -16.24
C SER A 88 12.83 -13.82 -17.60
N VAL A 89 11.78 -14.63 -17.81
CA VAL A 89 11.00 -14.63 -19.05
C VAL A 89 9.97 -13.51 -19.03
N VAL A 90 9.24 -13.36 -17.92
CA VAL A 90 8.10 -12.42 -17.82
C VAL A 90 8.54 -10.97 -17.76
N GLN A 91 9.62 -10.65 -17.04
CA GLN A 91 10.04 -9.27 -16.80
C GLN A 91 10.28 -8.43 -18.07
N PRO A 92 10.98 -8.89 -19.12
CA PRO A 92 11.19 -8.07 -20.32
C PRO A 92 9.87 -7.72 -21.02
N TYR A 93 8.94 -8.66 -21.15
CA TYR A 93 7.62 -8.37 -21.73
C TYR A 93 6.82 -7.41 -20.85
N LEU A 94 6.82 -7.64 -19.53
CA LEU A 94 6.15 -6.76 -18.59
C LEU A 94 6.68 -5.33 -18.68
N THR A 95 8.00 -5.17 -18.80
CA THR A 95 8.67 -3.88 -18.95
C THR A 95 8.37 -3.24 -20.31
N GLY A 96 8.47 -4.00 -21.40
CA GLY A 96 8.19 -3.50 -22.75
C GLY A 96 6.75 -3.02 -22.90
N ILE A 97 5.77 -3.82 -22.44
CA ILE A 97 4.36 -3.44 -22.47
C ILE A 97 4.11 -2.22 -21.57
N ALA A 98 4.71 -2.17 -20.37
CA ALA A 98 4.60 -1.01 -19.50
C ALA A 98 5.09 0.27 -20.18
N LEU A 99 6.28 0.25 -20.80
CA LEU A 99 6.85 1.40 -21.50
C LEU A 99 5.97 1.87 -22.66
N VAL A 100 5.44 0.94 -23.45
CA VAL A 100 4.53 1.25 -24.56
C VAL A 100 3.24 1.88 -24.02
N LEU A 101 2.61 1.30 -23.01
CA LEU A 101 1.36 1.83 -22.45
C LEU A 101 1.55 3.18 -21.75
N VAL A 102 2.66 3.37 -21.01
CA VAL A 102 3.00 4.66 -20.42
C VAL A 102 3.25 5.69 -21.52
N GLY A 103 4.01 5.35 -22.57
CA GLY A 103 4.29 6.24 -23.69
C GLY A 103 3.02 6.68 -24.43
N ILE A 104 2.14 5.73 -24.75
CA ILE A 104 0.85 6.02 -25.41
C ILE A 104 -0.08 6.78 -24.46
N GLY A 105 -0.23 6.33 -23.21
CA GLY A 105 -1.15 6.93 -22.24
C GLY A 105 -0.77 8.37 -21.89
N LEU A 106 0.51 8.63 -21.59
CA LEU A 106 1.00 9.97 -21.31
C LEU A 106 1.08 10.83 -22.57
N GLY A 107 1.51 10.27 -23.72
CA GLY A 107 1.54 10.98 -24.99
C GLY A 107 0.15 11.48 -25.40
N TRP A 108 -0.85 10.61 -25.31
CA TRP A 108 -2.24 10.95 -25.58
C TRP A 108 -2.76 11.92 -24.52
N GLY A 109 -2.65 11.60 -23.23
CA GLY A 109 -3.20 12.40 -22.15
C GLY A 109 -2.62 13.82 -22.07
N LEU A 110 -1.29 13.94 -22.11
CA LEU A 110 -0.62 15.22 -21.90
C LEU A 110 -0.66 16.13 -23.11
N PHE A 111 -0.68 15.60 -24.34
CA PHE A 111 -0.56 16.43 -25.55
C PHE A 111 -1.82 16.45 -26.43
N ILE A 112 -2.64 15.40 -26.42
CA ILE A 112 -3.75 15.24 -27.38
C ILE A 112 -5.12 15.37 -26.71
N ALA A 113 -5.28 14.84 -25.50
CA ALA A 113 -6.57 14.85 -24.81
C ALA A 113 -7.10 16.29 -24.63
N PRO A 114 -8.42 16.51 -24.69
CA PRO A 114 -8.98 17.84 -24.49
C PRO A 114 -8.74 18.32 -23.06
N GLY A 115 -8.57 19.64 -22.89
CA GLY A 115 -8.60 20.27 -21.57
C GLY A 115 -10.01 20.19 -20.96
N ASP A 116 -10.09 20.20 -19.63
CA ASP A 116 -11.37 20.24 -18.94
C ASP A 116 -12.03 21.63 -19.08
N ARG A 117 -13.35 21.69 -19.04
CA ARG A 117 -14.11 22.95 -19.19
C ARG A 117 -13.77 23.98 -18.10
N PHE A 118 -13.45 23.53 -16.89
CA PHE A 118 -13.20 24.40 -15.73
C PHE A 118 -11.72 24.42 -15.34
N GLN A 119 -11.03 23.28 -15.48
CA GLN A 119 -9.61 23.18 -15.10
C GLN A 119 -8.66 23.44 -16.27
N HIS A 120 -9.18 23.60 -17.50
CA HIS A 120 -8.39 23.77 -18.72
C HIS A 120 -7.28 22.71 -18.83
N ASP A 121 -6.07 23.10 -19.22
CA ASP A 121 -4.93 22.19 -19.35
C ASP A 121 -4.37 21.70 -18.01
N ALA A 122 -4.73 22.32 -16.88
CA ALA A 122 -4.28 21.86 -15.56
C ALA A 122 -4.81 20.45 -15.23
N MET A 123 -5.94 20.04 -15.83
CA MET A 123 -6.50 18.68 -15.70
C MET A 123 -5.54 17.61 -16.22
N ARG A 124 -4.67 17.90 -17.18
CA ARG A 124 -3.81 16.90 -17.82
C ARG A 124 -2.87 16.19 -16.83
N ILE A 125 -2.57 16.80 -15.68
CA ILE A 125 -1.76 16.15 -14.64
C ILE A 125 -2.42 14.89 -14.06
N ILE A 126 -3.74 14.69 -14.20
CA ILE A 126 -4.42 13.47 -13.73
C ILE A 126 -3.84 12.20 -14.35
N TYR A 127 -3.32 12.27 -15.58
CA TYR A 127 -2.77 11.12 -16.29
C TYR A 127 -1.50 10.58 -15.61
N ILE A 128 -0.87 11.40 -14.76
CA ILE A 128 0.26 11.00 -13.90
C ILE A 128 -0.24 10.81 -12.46
N HIS A 129 -0.96 11.80 -11.94
CA HIS A 129 -1.35 11.86 -10.53
C HIS A 129 -2.29 10.72 -10.12
N VAL A 130 -3.36 10.48 -10.88
CA VAL A 130 -4.38 9.49 -10.51
C VAL A 130 -3.82 8.06 -10.55
N PRO A 131 -3.09 7.63 -11.60
CA PRO A 131 -2.36 6.36 -11.56
C PRO A 131 -1.41 6.24 -10.37
N ALA A 132 -0.63 7.28 -10.07
CA ALA A 132 0.30 7.27 -8.95
C ALA A 132 -0.42 7.13 -7.60
N ALA A 133 -1.50 7.88 -7.36
CA ALA A 133 -2.27 7.84 -6.12
C ALA A 133 -2.94 6.46 -5.89
N TRP A 134 -3.52 5.87 -6.95
CA TRP A 134 -4.09 4.53 -6.90
C TRP A 134 -3.02 3.47 -6.58
N LEU A 135 -1.88 3.57 -7.26
CA LEU A 135 -0.79 2.62 -7.14
C LEU A 135 -0.07 2.72 -5.80
N ALA A 136 0.02 3.92 -5.20
CA ALA A 136 0.52 4.11 -3.85
C ALA A 136 -0.26 3.26 -2.83
N SER A 137 -1.59 3.30 -2.90
CA SER A 137 -2.49 2.55 -2.01
C SER A 137 -2.48 1.05 -2.33
N SER A 138 -2.53 0.68 -3.60
CA SER A 138 -2.51 -0.72 -4.07
C SER A 138 -1.17 -1.40 -3.76
N GLY A 139 -0.05 -0.69 -3.88
CA GLY A 139 1.26 -1.16 -3.46
C GLY A 139 1.33 -1.46 -1.97
N TYR A 140 0.69 -0.64 -1.13
CA TYR A 140 0.71 -0.82 0.32
C TYR A 140 -0.19 -1.98 0.73
N PHE A 141 -1.28 -2.19 0.00
CA PHE A 141 -2.10 -3.38 0.14
C PHE A 141 -1.32 -4.66 -0.24
N GLY A 142 -0.58 -4.63 -1.34
CA GLY A 142 0.31 -5.73 -1.74
C GLY A 142 1.42 -6.00 -0.71
N LEU A 143 2.00 -4.94 -0.14
CA LEU A 143 2.93 -5.01 0.99
C LEU A 143 2.27 -5.71 2.18
N ALA A 144 1.07 -5.29 2.60
CA ALA A 144 0.33 -5.90 3.71
C ALA A 144 0.03 -7.38 3.45
N ILE A 145 -0.39 -7.77 2.23
CA ILE A 145 -0.57 -9.18 1.86
C ILE A 145 0.73 -9.97 2.03
N CYS A 146 1.86 -9.45 1.53
CA CYS A 146 3.17 -10.09 1.69
C CYS A 146 3.54 -10.24 3.18
N SER A 147 3.25 -9.24 4.00
CA SER A 147 3.44 -9.29 5.45
C SER A 147 2.55 -10.32 6.16
N ILE A 148 1.30 -10.52 5.73
CA ILE A 148 0.45 -11.62 6.22
C ILE A 148 1.08 -12.97 5.84
N LEU A 149 1.47 -13.12 4.57
CA LEU A 149 2.07 -14.36 4.06
C LEU A 149 3.37 -14.71 4.81
N SER A 150 4.18 -13.70 5.11
CA SER A 150 5.36 -13.79 5.96
C SER A 150 5.01 -14.26 7.38
N LEU A 151 4.11 -13.58 8.09
CA LEU A 151 3.86 -13.88 9.50
C LEU A 151 3.14 -15.21 9.73
N VAL A 152 2.19 -15.56 8.84
CA VAL A 152 1.37 -16.77 9.00
C VAL A 152 2.10 -18.02 8.51
N TRP A 153 2.73 -17.96 7.33
CA TRP A 153 3.37 -19.12 6.68
C TRP A 153 4.90 -19.11 6.74
N ARG A 154 5.52 -18.07 7.32
CA ARG A 154 6.99 -17.90 7.36
C ARG A 154 7.62 -17.98 5.97
N HIS A 155 6.94 -17.39 4.98
CA HIS A 155 7.32 -17.49 3.59
C HIS A 155 8.45 -16.49 3.27
N LYS A 156 9.69 -16.96 3.16
CA LYS A 156 10.88 -16.12 2.93
C LYS A 156 10.80 -15.22 1.70
N LEU A 157 10.18 -15.69 0.60
CA LEU A 157 10.01 -14.85 -0.59
C LEU A 157 9.02 -13.71 -0.33
N ALA A 158 8.07 -13.88 0.59
CA ALA A 158 7.11 -12.83 0.95
C ALA A 158 7.79 -11.75 1.81
N ASP A 159 8.75 -12.13 2.67
CA ASP A 159 9.61 -11.16 3.37
C ASP A 159 10.39 -10.29 2.39
N LEU A 160 11.05 -10.93 1.41
CA LEU A 160 11.78 -10.21 0.36
C LEU A 160 10.84 -9.35 -0.48
N ALA A 161 9.68 -9.87 -0.87
CA ALA A 161 8.70 -9.10 -1.64
C ALA A 161 8.22 -7.87 -0.86
N ALA A 162 7.88 -8.00 0.41
CA ALA A 162 7.51 -6.87 1.27
C ALA A 162 8.63 -5.82 1.35
N ALA A 163 9.87 -6.25 1.57
CA ALA A 163 11.02 -5.37 1.62
C ALA A 163 11.26 -4.62 0.29
N GLU A 164 11.01 -5.27 -0.86
CA GLU A 164 11.23 -4.68 -2.18
C GLU A 164 10.05 -3.88 -2.74
N ILE A 165 8.81 -4.17 -2.34
CA ILE A 165 7.63 -3.35 -2.66
C ILE A 165 7.76 -1.97 -2.03
N SER A 166 8.24 -1.92 -0.78
CA SER A 166 8.25 -0.70 0.03
C SER A 166 8.96 0.51 -0.59
N PRO A 167 10.20 0.41 -1.12
CA PRO A 167 10.87 1.55 -1.76
C PRO A 167 10.18 2.01 -3.05
N VAL A 168 9.62 1.09 -3.85
CA VAL A 168 8.89 1.45 -5.07
C VAL A 168 7.57 2.15 -4.71
N GLY A 169 6.86 1.63 -3.70
CA GLY A 169 5.65 2.23 -3.14
C GLY A 169 5.89 3.61 -2.55
N ALA A 170 7.00 3.81 -1.82
CA ALA A 170 7.41 5.11 -1.30
C ALA A 170 7.62 6.13 -2.43
N ALA A 171 8.35 5.74 -3.48
CA ALA A 171 8.61 6.62 -4.63
C ALA A 171 7.33 7.03 -5.37
N ILE A 172 6.41 6.07 -5.59
CA ILE A 172 5.11 6.37 -6.21
C ILE A 172 4.23 7.23 -5.30
N THR A 173 4.26 7.02 -3.99
CA THR A 173 3.52 7.87 -3.05
C THR A 173 4.08 9.30 -3.03
N ALA A 174 5.41 9.46 -3.07
CA ALA A 174 6.04 10.77 -3.22
C ALA A 174 5.65 11.44 -4.55
N LEU A 175 5.64 10.70 -5.66
CA LEU A 175 5.18 11.19 -6.96
C LEU A 175 3.72 11.67 -6.88
N ALA A 176 2.85 10.92 -6.21
CA ALA A 176 1.45 11.33 -6.00
C ALA A 176 1.34 12.61 -5.17
N LEU A 177 2.12 12.75 -4.09
CA LEU A 177 2.14 13.96 -3.25
C LEU A 177 2.64 15.19 -4.04
N VAL A 178 3.73 15.04 -4.80
CA VAL A 178 4.31 16.13 -5.60
C VAL A 178 3.35 16.56 -6.71
N THR A 179 2.84 15.61 -7.49
CA THR A 179 1.90 15.93 -8.57
C THR A 179 0.57 16.46 -8.05
N GLY A 180 0.11 15.97 -6.90
CA GLY A 180 -1.08 16.50 -6.22
C GLY A 180 -0.88 17.94 -5.74
N SER A 181 0.31 18.25 -5.22
CA SER A 181 0.67 19.62 -4.82
C SER A 181 0.72 20.59 -6.01
N ILE A 182 1.31 20.15 -7.13
CA ILE A 182 1.36 20.92 -8.38
C ILE A 182 -0.05 21.20 -8.91
N TRP A 183 -0.95 20.22 -8.85
CA TRP A 183 -2.35 20.40 -9.25
C TRP A 183 -3.15 21.25 -8.25
N GLY A 184 -2.88 21.13 -6.95
CA GLY A 184 -3.57 21.89 -5.92
C GLY A 184 -3.36 23.40 -6.02
N LYS A 185 -2.18 23.85 -6.47
CA LYS A 185 -1.86 25.28 -6.59
C LYS A 185 -2.81 26.06 -7.51
N PRO A 186 -3.05 25.67 -8.78
CA PRO A 186 -4.02 26.35 -9.63
C PRO A 186 -5.48 26.12 -9.21
N MET A 187 -5.80 24.98 -8.60
CA MET A 187 -7.19 24.64 -8.26
C MET A 187 -7.70 25.30 -6.98
N TRP A 188 -6.83 25.41 -5.96
CA TRP A 188 -7.21 25.86 -4.62
C TRP A 188 -6.35 27.02 -4.11
N GLY A 189 -5.42 27.54 -4.92
CA GLY A 189 -4.53 28.64 -4.56
C GLY A 189 -3.36 28.26 -3.64
N ALA A 190 -3.26 27.00 -3.20
CA ALA A 190 -2.25 26.52 -2.25
C ALA A 190 -1.59 25.20 -2.70
N TRP A 191 -0.30 25.07 -2.41
CA TRP A 191 0.47 23.83 -2.68
C TRP A 191 0.12 22.70 -1.71
N TRP A 192 -0.37 23.04 -0.52
CA TRP A 192 -0.73 22.08 0.51
C TRP A 192 -1.88 22.61 1.35
N VAL A 193 -2.81 21.71 1.67
CA VAL A 193 -3.89 21.93 2.64
C VAL A 193 -3.95 20.71 3.54
N TRP A 194 -4.19 20.92 4.82
CA TRP A 194 -4.30 19.84 5.82
C TRP A 194 -5.68 19.20 5.80
N ASP A 195 -6.11 18.68 4.64
CA ASP A 195 -7.34 17.90 4.52
C ASP A 195 -7.11 16.42 4.90
N ALA A 196 -8.21 15.68 5.11
CA ALA A 196 -8.14 14.29 5.56
C ALA A 196 -7.45 13.37 4.53
N ARG A 197 -7.62 13.63 3.22
CA ARG A 197 -7.03 12.79 2.16
C ARG A 197 -5.54 13.03 2.00
N LEU A 198 -5.11 14.28 1.82
CA LEU A 198 -3.70 14.67 1.68
C LEU A 198 -2.91 14.20 2.90
N THR A 199 -3.45 14.43 4.09
CA THR A 199 -2.79 14.02 5.34
C THR A 199 -2.67 12.50 5.43
N SER A 200 -3.71 11.74 5.08
CA SER A 200 -3.64 10.27 5.12
C SER A 200 -2.72 9.67 4.04
N VAL A 201 -2.60 10.29 2.86
CA VAL A 201 -1.61 9.91 1.85
C VAL A 201 -0.18 10.27 2.30
N LEU A 202 0.02 11.39 2.99
CA LEU A 202 1.32 11.72 3.62
C LEU A 202 1.69 10.71 4.72
N VAL A 203 0.72 10.31 5.54
CA VAL A 203 0.90 9.23 6.52
C VAL A 203 1.28 7.93 5.80
N LEU A 204 0.65 7.61 4.67
CA LEU A 204 1.02 6.43 3.86
C LEU A 204 2.48 6.48 3.40
N PHE A 205 2.96 7.65 2.98
CA PHE A 205 4.37 7.85 2.61
C PHE A 205 5.29 7.55 3.80
N PHE A 206 5.00 8.10 4.98
CA PHE A 206 5.77 7.81 6.18
C PHE A 206 5.68 6.36 6.63
N LEU A 207 4.54 5.69 6.42
CA LEU A 207 4.41 4.26 6.71
C LEU A 207 5.33 3.41 5.81
N TYR A 208 5.45 3.74 4.53
CA TYR A 208 6.45 3.11 3.66
C TYR A 208 7.88 3.36 4.13
N LEU A 209 8.24 4.60 4.46
CA LEU A 209 9.57 4.93 4.98
C LEU A 209 9.86 4.22 6.30
N GLY A 210 8.87 4.18 7.19
CA GLY A 210 8.93 3.45 8.45
C GLY A 210 9.16 1.96 8.22
N HIS A 211 8.49 1.34 7.23
CA HIS A 211 8.73 -0.05 6.88
C HIS A 211 10.16 -0.27 6.36
N ILE A 212 10.63 0.58 5.44
CA ILE A 212 12.00 0.52 4.88
C ILE A 212 13.06 0.60 5.99
N ALA A 213 12.87 1.49 6.95
CA ALA A 213 13.77 1.67 8.09
C ALA A 213 13.69 0.47 9.04
N LEU A 214 12.49 0.05 9.42
CA LEU A 214 12.27 -0.96 10.45
C LEU A 214 12.77 -2.35 10.04
N VAL A 215 12.62 -2.71 8.77
CA VAL A 215 13.17 -3.97 8.23
C VAL A 215 14.71 -4.03 8.33
N ARG A 216 15.38 -2.87 8.36
CA ARG A 216 16.84 -2.74 8.41
C ARG A 216 17.39 -2.28 9.77
N ALA A 217 16.51 -2.05 10.76
CA ALA A 217 16.88 -1.44 12.03
C ALA A 217 17.50 -2.43 13.04
N PHE A 218 17.45 -3.73 12.76
CA PHE A 218 17.85 -4.79 13.68
C PHE A 218 19.01 -5.60 13.12
N ASP A 219 19.93 -6.02 13.99
CA ASP A 219 21.04 -6.92 13.63
C ASP A 219 20.53 -8.31 13.21
N ASP A 220 19.47 -8.78 13.89
CA ASP A 220 18.75 -10.01 13.51
C ASP A 220 17.74 -9.68 12.40
N PRO A 221 17.97 -10.15 11.15
CA PRO A 221 17.09 -9.85 10.03
C PRO A 221 15.67 -10.38 10.25
N GLU A 222 15.47 -11.49 10.97
CA GLU A 222 14.13 -12.02 11.22
C GLU A 222 13.32 -11.10 12.14
N ARG A 223 13.97 -10.47 13.12
CA ARG A 223 13.33 -9.48 13.99
C ARG A 223 12.91 -8.25 13.19
N GLY A 224 13.78 -7.76 12.31
CA GLY A 224 13.47 -6.65 11.41
C GLY A 224 12.29 -6.95 10.50
N GLN A 225 12.27 -8.12 9.86
CA GLN A 225 11.15 -8.52 8.99
C GLN A 225 9.83 -8.65 9.75
N ARG A 226 9.84 -9.22 10.96
CA ARG A 226 8.62 -9.32 11.79
C ARG A 226 8.11 -7.94 12.21
N ALA A 227 9.00 -7.05 12.63
CA ALA A 227 8.65 -5.69 13.02
C ALA A 227 8.06 -4.91 11.82
N GLY A 228 8.71 -4.98 10.66
CA GLY A 228 8.21 -4.42 9.40
C GLY A 228 6.83 -4.98 9.03
N ALA A 229 6.66 -6.29 9.07
CA ALA A 229 5.39 -6.93 8.77
C ALA A 229 4.26 -6.45 9.71
N ILE A 230 4.52 -6.31 11.01
CA ILE A 230 3.53 -5.76 11.95
C ILE A 230 3.16 -4.31 11.58
N LEU A 231 4.15 -3.47 11.26
CA LEU A 231 3.89 -2.09 10.83
C LEU A 231 3.03 -2.05 9.56
N ALA A 232 3.31 -2.90 8.57
CA ALA A 232 2.53 -2.99 7.35
C ALA A 232 1.06 -3.35 7.64
N LEU A 233 0.81 -4.33 8.53
CA LEU A 233 -0.55 -4.73 8.90
C LEU A 233 -1.31 -3.63 9.65
N VAL A 234 -0.66 -2.94 10.57
CA VAL A 234 -1.30 -1.81 11.28
C VAL A 234 -1.56 -0.65 10.30
N GLY A 235 -0.60 -0.37 9.42
CA GLY A 235 -0.71 0.70 8.43
C GLY A 235 -1.76 0.45 7.35
N VAL A 236 -2.16 -0.80 7.08
CA VAL A 236 -3.21 -1.10 6.09
C VAL A 236 -4.55 -0.46 6.45
N VAL A 237 -4.77 -0.18 7.74
CA VAL A 237 -5.95 0.51 8.24
C VAL A 237 -6.01 1.97 7.75
N ASN A 238 -4.89 2.54 7.30
CA ASN A 238 -4.86 3.86 6.67
C ASN A 238 -5.52 3.87 5.27
N LEU A 239 -5.58 2.73 4.57
CA LEU A 239 -6.17 2.65 3.23
C LEU A 239 -7.67 2.96 3.18
N PRO A 240 -8.54 2.39 4.05
CA PRO A 240 -9.94 2.82 4.10
C PRO A 240 -10.08 4.28 4.52
N ILE A 241 -9.18 4.82 5.35
CA ILE A 241 -9.17 6.25 5.69
C ILE A 241 -8.95 7.09 4.43
N ILE A 242 -7.95 6.77 3.60
CA ILE A 242 -7.70 7.48 2.32
C ILE A 242 -8.90 7.38 1.38
N LYS A 243 -9.50 6.20 1.26
CA LYS A 243 -10.60 5.95 0.31
C LYS A 243 -11.86 6.72 0.71
N PHE A 244 -12.28 6.56 1.95
CA PHE A 244 -13.54 7.13 2.45
C PHE A 244 -13.38 8.53 3.06
N SER A 245 -12.16 9.10 3.09
CA SER A 245 -11.93 10.44 3.63
C SER A 245 -12.82 11.51 3.00
N VAL A 246 -13.11 11.40 1.70
CA VAL A 246 -13.98 12.34 0.98
C VAL A 246 -15.40 12.27 1.50
N ASP A 247 -15.93 11.06 1.68
CA ASP A 247 -17.30 10.82 2.11
C ASP A 247 -17.50 11.18 3.60
N TRP A 248 -16.47 10.96 4.42
CA TRP A 248 -16.53 11.19 5.86
C TRP A 248 -16.33 12.66 6.26
N TRP A 249 -15.50 13.41 5.52
CA TRP A 249 -15.06 14.74 5.91
C TRP A 249 -15.37 15.86 4.91
N ASN A 250 -16.14 15.59 3.86
CA ASN A 250 -16.47 16.59 2.82
C ASN A 250 -15.23 17.36 2.35
N THR A 251 -14.18 16.62 1.99
CA THR A 251 -12.88 17.22 1.66
C THR A 251 -12.92 17.99 0.34
N LEU A 252 -11.89 18.80 0.07
CA LEU A 252 -11.70 19.51 -1.21
C LEU A 252 -11.63 18.58 -2.44
N HIS A 253 -11.36 17.29 -2.22
CA HIS A 253 -11.30 16.30 -3.27
C HIS A 253 -12.70 15.88 -3.73
N GLN A 254 -12.91 15.90 -5.04
CA GLN A 254 -14.12 15.37 -5.63
C GLN A 254 -14.25 13.85 -5.38
N PRO A 255 -15.49 13.32 -5.26
CA PRO A 255 -15.74 11.89 -5.28
C PRO A 255 -15.19 11.23 -6.55
N ALA A 256 -14.87 9.94 -6.49
CA ALA A 256 -14.31 9.23 -7.63
C ALA A 256 -15.31 9.16 -8.79
N SER A 257 -14.96 9.71 -9.96
CA SER A 257 -15.77 9.68 -11.18
C SER A 257 -15.82 8.31 -11.86
N ILE A 258 -14.95 7.38 -11.45
CA ILE A 258 -14.92 5.99 -11.90
C ILE A 258 -15.33 5.11 -10.72
N THR A 259 -16.51 4.52 -10.83
CA THR A 259 -17.06 3.56 -9.85
C THR A 259 -17.14 2.18 -10.46
N LEU A 260 -16.97 1.13 -9.64
CA LEU A 260 -17.09 -0.27 -10.06
C LEU A 260 -18.52 -0.64 -10.52
N SER A 261 -19.50 0.23 -10.26
CA SER A 261 -20.94 0.03 -10.48
C SER A 261 -21.47 0.58 -11.82
N GLY A 262 -20.61 0.92 -12.78
CA GLY A 262 -21.00 0.83 -14.19
C GLY A 262 -21.57 2.07 -14.88
N SER A 263 -21.27 3.30 -14.43
CA SER A 263 -21.30 4.44 -15.35
C SER A 263 -19.99 5.21 -15.26
N ALA A 264 -19.20 5.16 -16.33
CA ALA A 264 -18.14 6.14 -16.52
C ALA A 264 -18.84 7.44 -16.89
N SER A 265 -18.96 8.39 -15.96
CA SER A 265 -19.51 9.71 -16.26
C SER A 265 -18.49 10.62 -16.98
N MET A 266 -17.39 10.04 -17.45
CA MET A 266 -16.22 10.74 -17.96
C MET A 266 -16.16 10.59 -19.48
N ASP A 267 -15.85 11.70 -20.16
CA ASP A 267 -15.68 11.72 -21.62
C ASP A 267 -14.65 10.66 -22.07
N PRO A 268 -14.94 9.88 -23.13
CA PRO A 268 -14.02 8.85 -23.63
C PRO A 268 -12.63 9.36 -23.98
N GLY A 269 -12.51 10.62 -24.44
CA GLY A 269 -11.26 11.28 -24.76
C GLY A 269 -10.38 11.59 -23.54
N ILE A 270 -10.96 11.58 -22.33
CA ILE A 270 -10.25 11.68 -21.05
C ILE A 270 -10.06 10.28 -20.44
N LEU A 271 -11.07 9.43 -20.53
CA LEU A 271 -11.07 8.11 -19.89
C LEU A 271 -10.00 7.17 -20.47
N TRP A 272 -9.90 7.04 -21.79
CA TRP A 272 -8.96 6.10 -22.42
C TRP A 272 -7.48 6.40 -22.13
N PRO A 273 -6.98 7.64 -22.30
CA PRO A 273 -5.60 7.95 -21.92
C PRO A 273 -5.34 7.72 -20.43
N LEU A 274 -6.33 7.95 -19.57
CA LEU A 274 -6.23 7.66 -18.13
C LEU A 274 -6.11 6.16 -17.85
N LEU A 275 -6.93 5.33 -18.49
CA LEU A 275 -6.87 3.87 -18.33
C LEU A 275 -5.55 3.29 -18.86
N LEU A 276 -5.07 3.78 -20.00
CA LEU A 276 -3.77 3.38 -20.56
C LEU A 276 -2.62 3.77 -19.63
N SER A 277 -2.66 4.98 -19.09
CA SER A 277 -1.67 5.45 -18.10
C SER A 277 -1.74 4.61 -16.82
N ALA A 278 -2.94 4.32 -16.29
CA ALA A 278 -3.13 3.49 -15.11
C ALA A 278 -2.60 2.05 -15.31
N ALA A 279 -2.89 1.43 -16.45
CA ALA A 279 -2.36 0.13 -16.81
C ALA A 279 -0.84 0.15 -16.96
N GLY A 280 -0.29 1.13 -17.70
CA GLY A 280 1.14 1.30 -17.91
C GLY A 280 1.91 1.48 -16.60
N PHE A 281 1.45 2.38 -15.73
CA PHE A 281 2.05 2.60 -14.40
C PHE A 281 1.97 1.34 -13.54
N SER A 282 0.86 0.61 -13.56
CA SER A 282 0.69 -0.61 -12.78
C SER A 282 1.64 -1.73 -13.24
N LEU A 283 1.79 -1.92 -14.55
CA LEU A 283 2.74 -2.88 -15.11
C LEU A 283 4.19 -2.43 -14.86
N GLY A 284 4.48 -1.13 -14.96
CA GLY A 284 5.80 -0.58 -14.66
C GLY A 284 6.19 -0.77 -13.20
N PHE A 285 5.26 -0.54 -12.27
CA PHE A 285 5.44 -0.83 -10.85
C PHE A 285 5.71 -2.31 -10.61
N ALA A 286 4.90 -3.20 -11.20
CA ALA A 286 5.10 -4.64 -11.11
C ALA A 286 6.46 -5.07 -11.69
N ALA A 287 6.89 -4.47 -12.81
CA ALA A 287 8.18 -4.72 -13.43
C ALA A 287 9.35 -4.30 -12.53
N LEU A 288 9.27 -3.11 -11.93
CA LEU A 288 10.28 -2.59 -11.00
C LEU A 288 10.36 -3.46 -9.74
N VAL A 289 9.23 -3.79 -9.12
CA VAL A 289 9.18 -4.67 -7.95
C VAL A 289 9.73 -6.06 -8.31
N MET A 290 9.38 -6.61 -9.47
CA MET A 290 9.88 -7.92 -9.93
C MET A 290 11.41 -7.89 -10.14
N ALA A 291 11.93 -6.84 -10.77
CA ALA A 291 13.37 -6.68 -10.97
C ALA A 291 14.12 -6.61 -9.64
N ARG A 292 13.61 -5.82 -8.69
CA ARG A 292 14.17 -5.70 -7.34
C ARG A 292 14.10 -7.02 -6.58
N LEU A 293 12.97 -7.71 -6.62
CA LEU A 293 12.79 -9.01 -5.96
C LEU A 293 13.74 -10.07 -6.53
N ARG A 294 13.95 -10.10 -7.85
CA ARG A 294 14.94 -10.98 -8.47
C ARG A 294 16.35 -10.69 -7.98
N ALA A 295 16.73 -9.41 -7.90
CA ALA A 295 18.03 -9.01 -7.39
C ALA A 295 18.21 -9.46 -5.93
N ALA A 296 17.21 -9.22 -5.07
CA ALA A 296 17.23 -9.62 -3.67
C ALA A 296 17.32 -11.14 -3.49
N VAL A 297 16.59 -11.92 -4.29
CA VAL A 297 16.67 -13.40 -4.27
C VAL A 297 18.06 -13.88 -4.72
N MET A 298 18.65 -13.24 -5.73
CA MET A 298 20.00 -13.60 -6.19
C MET A 298 21.05 -13.29 -5.13
N GLU A 299 20.96 -12.12 -4.51
CA GLU A 299 21.86 -11.70 -3.43
C GLU A 299 21.77 -12.66 -2.24
N TRP A 300 20.56 -13.04 -1.83
CA TRP A 300 20.35 -14.03 -0.77
C TRP A 300 21.01 -15.38 -1.09
N ARG A 301 20.92 -15.83 -2.35
CA ARG A 301 21.57 -17.08 -2.81
C ARG A 301 23.08 -16.98 -2.78
N ILE A 302 23.65 -15.89 -3.28
CA ILE A 302 25.10 -15.66 -3.30
C ILE A 302 25.66 -15.65 -1.87
N ARG A 303 25.02 -14.93 -0.95
CA ARG A 303 25.41 -14.91 0.47
C ARG A 303 25.40 -16.31 1.08
N GLY A 304 24.38 -17.12 0.78
CA GLY A 304 24.31 -18.51 1.24
C GLY A 304 25.49 -19.37 0.74
N LEU A 305 25.84 -19.25 -0.54
CA LEU A 305 26.97 -20.00 -1.13
C LEU A 305 28.33 -19.58 -0.55
N LEU A 306 28.53 -18.28 -0.32
CA LEU A 306 29.76 -17.77 0.28
C LEU A 306 29.97 -18.30 1.69
N LEU A 307 28.91 -18.35 2.51
CA LEU A 307 28.97 -18.90 3.87
C LEU A 307 29.32 -20.40 3.88
N THR A 308 28.78 -21.17 2.92
CA THR A 308 29.15 -22.59 2.78
C THR A 308 30.62 -22.74 2.42
N ARG A 309 31.12 -21.99 1.42
CA ARG A 309 32.53 -22.02 1.02
C ARG A 309 33.47 -21.66 2.17
N THR A 310 33.13 -20.65 2.98
CA THR A 310 33.96 -20.27 4.14
C THR A 310 33.99 -21.35 5.21
N ARG A 311 32.94 -22.16 5.34
CA ARG A 311 32.90 -23.30 6.28
C ARG A 311 33.68 -24.51 5.77
N GLU A 312 33.81 -24.66 4.46
CA GLU A 312 34.59 -25.73 3.83
C GLU A 312 36.09 -25.40 3.78
N ALA A 313 36.46 -24.11 3.84
CA ALA A 313 37.84 -23.63 3.75
C ALA A 313 38.54 -23.43 5.10
N GLY A 314 37.85 -23.60 6.23
CA GLY A 314 38.39 -23.50 7.60
C GLY A 314 38.26 -24.81 8.34
#